data_AF-A0AAD0VAC5-F1
#
_entry.id   AF-A0AAD0VAC5-F1
#
_cell.length_a   1.000
_cell.length_b   1.000
_cell.length_c   1.000
_cell.angle_alpha   90.00
_cell.angle_beta   90.00
_cell.angle_gamma   90.00
#
_symmetry.space_group_name_H-M   'P 1'
#
loop_
_entity.id
_entity.type
_entity.pdbx_description
1 polymer ?
#
loop_
_entity_poly.entity_id
_entity_poly.type
_entity_poly.pdbx_seq_one_letter_code
_entity_poly.pdbx_strand_id
1 'polypeptide(L)'
;MTEIAPVIEKWIKNSSGQALAIGVGGAQAITSKDGSLIRVLTAGGICQVSLSTPDPRDDRRKWITTIGIGEKTPTGGREFSVSLDFKGPAPKRLFLNPPLVVDQIAQAFAEGKTPGVQVSVVEESNLTLMAQALESPGREWPVVLVSPMKAGGYAVDLVKLRSRLVGWASLEVMPEDANFAQIKDALSPLHYCFNGAIKVIMPLESTVQGGVVMPGREGQVNQGFNEQEVLGRVAKFANPYHAQRQLRIEPTKATPAQDGVAPGA
;
A
#
# COMPACT_ATOMS: atom_id res chain seq x y z
N MET A 1 -22.23 8.55 5.71
CA MET A 1 -20.77 8.79 5.76
C MET A 1 -20.21 7.84 6.79
N THR A 2 -19.41 6.86 6.36
CA THR A 2 -18.80 5.89 7.27
C THR A 2 -17.71 6.59 8.09
N GLU A 3 -17.79 6.53 9.42
CA GLU A 3 -16.77 7.15 10.27
C GLU A 3 -15.48 6.31 10.26
N ILE A 4 -14.33 6.96 10.04
CA ILE A 4 -13.01 6.29 10.09
C ILE A 4 -12.58 5.90 11.50
N ALA A 5 -13.05 6.63 12.52
CA ALA A 5 -12.69 6.39 13.91
C ALA A 5 -13.01 4.95 14.36
N PRO A 6 -14.23 4.40 14.14
CA PRO A 6 -14.52 2.99 14.44
C PRO A 6 -13.57 1.97 13.80
N VAL A 7 -13.09 2.22 12.57
CA VAL A 7 -12.15 1.32 11.87
C VAL A 7 -10.81 1.31 12.59
N ILE A 8 -10.30 2.49 12.96
CA ILE A 8 -9.03 2.62 13.67
C ILE A 8 -9.15 2.10 15.10
N GLU A 9 -10.22 2.40 15.83
CA GLU A 9 -10.46 1.89 17.18
C GLU A 9 -10.54 0.35 17.21
N LYS A 10 -11.26 -0.24 16.24
CA LYS A 10 -11.31 -1.70 16.05
C LYS A 10 -9.92 -2.26 15.76
N TRP A 11 -9.15 -1.61 14.90
CA TRP A 11 -7.78 -2.02 14.60
C TRP A 11 -6.88 -1.94 15.84
N ILE A 12 -6.92 -0.85 16.61
CA ILE A 12 -6.16 -0.69 17.85
C ILE A 12 -6.51 -1.83 18.81
N LYS A 13 -7.81 -2.05 19.06
CA LYS A 13 -8.29 -3.11 19.96
C LYS A 13 -7.77 -4.49 19.54
N ASN A 14 -7.81 -4.81 18.25
CA ASN A 14 -7.31 -6.09 17.75
C ASN A 14 -5.78 -6.23 17.91
N SER A 15 -5.06 -5.14 17.65
CA SER A 15 -3.59 -5.10 17.60
C SER A 15 -2.93 -5.03 18.96
N SER A 16 -3.54 -4.34 19.94
CA SER A 16 -2.99 -4.18 21.30
C SER A 16 -3.72 -5.00 22.35
N GLY A 17 -4.96 -5.44 22.09
CA GLY A 17 -5.84 -6.04 23.09
C GLY A 17 -6.50 -5.03 24.05
N GLN A 18 -6.22 -3.73 23.91
CA GLN A 18 -6.87 -2.68 24.69
C GLN A 18 -7.56 -1.68 23.77
N ALA A 19 -8.67 -1.09 24.23
CA ALA A 19 -9.36 -0.05 23.50
C ALA A 19 -8.73 1.31 23.79
N LEU A 20 -8.44 2.08 22.75
CA LEU A 20 -8.18 3.52 22.86
C LEU A 20 -9.30 4.25 22.14
N ALA A 21 -9.91 5.21 22.81
CA ALA A 21 -10.94 6.05 22.23
C ALA A 21 -10.29 7.20 21.44
N ILE A 22 -10.74 7.39 20.21
CA ILE A 22 -10.30 8.48 19.32
C ILE A 22 -11.16 9.70 19.59
N GLY A 23 -10.56 10.89 19.65
CA GLY A 23 -11.29 12.14 19.89
C GLY A 23 -11.51 12.49 21.36
N VAL A 24 -11.02 11.66 22.30
CA VAL A 24 -10.95 12.02 23.71
C VAL A 24 -9.71 12.91 23.91
N GLY A 25 -9.93 14.15 24.37
CA GLY A 25 -8.88 15.16 24.51
C GLY A 25 -7.64 14.67 25.27
N GLY A 26 -6.46 15.09 24.81
CA GLY A 26 -5.18 14.74 25.42
C GLY A 26 -4.35 13.77 24.58
N ALA A 27 -3.32 13.21 25.21
CA ALA A 27 -2.39 12.27 24.60
C ALA A 27 -2.51 10.89 25.25
N GLN A 28 -2.70 9.86 24.44
CA GLN A 28 -2.76 8.47 24.84
C GLN A 28 -1.71 7.68 24.07
N ALA A 29 -1.08 6.69 24.71
CA ALA A 29 -0.10 5.84 24.06
C ALA A 29 -0.24 4.40 24.53
N ILE A 30 -0.08 3.45 23.61
CA ILE A 30 -0.13 2.02 23.87
C ILE A 30 0.85 1.27 22.97
N THR A 31 1.38 0.16 23.46
CA THR A 31 2.19 -0.77 22.68
C THR A 31 1.32 -1.89 22.13
N SER A 32 1.37 -2.15 20.83
CA SER A 32 0.71 -3.30 20.21
C SER A 32 1.48 -4.59 20.43
N LYS A 33 0.82 -5.73 20.15
CA LYS A 33 1.39 -7.08 20.28
C LYS A 33 2.64 -7.29 19.42
N ASP A 34 2.76 -6.57 18.31
CA ASP A 34 3.92 -6.60 17.42
C ASP A 34 5.05 -5.66 17.84
N GLY A 35 4.94 -5.01 19.01
CA GLY A 35 5.93 -4.08 19.53
C GLY A 35 5.83 -2.66 18.95
N SER A 36 4.86 -2.38 18.09
CA SER A 36 4.65 -1.02 17.59
C SER A 36 4.12 -0.10 18.68
N LEU A 37 4.51 1.17 18.62
CA LEU A 37 3.99 2.21 19.50
C LEU A 37 2.86 2.95 18.78
N ILE A 38 1.65 2.87 19.32
CA ILE A 38 0.47 3.62 18.89
C ILE A 38 0.32 4.84 19.80
N ARG A 39 0.22 6.03 19.22
CA ARG A 39 -0.02 7.29 19.92
C ARG A 39 -1.25 7.96 19.34
N VAL A 40 -2.18 8.35 20.20
CA VAL A 40 -3.36 9.14 19.84
C VAL A 40 -3.20 10.51 20.50
N LEU A 41 -3.23 11.55 19.69
CA LEU A 41 -3.20 12.93 20.15
C LEU A 41 -4.48 13.61 19.66
N THR A 42 -5.27 14.15 20.57
CA THR A 42 -6.44 14.97 20.23
C THR A 42 -6.26 16.37 20.80
N ALA A 43 -6.20 17.36 19.91
CA ALA A 43 -6.07 18.77 20.26
C ALA A 43 -6.82 19.65 19.24
N GLY A 44 -7.62 20.61 19.71
CA GLY A 44 -8.24 21.63 18.86
C GLY A 44 -9.18 21.08 17.77
N GLY A 45 -9.92 20.01 18.03
CA GLY A 45 -10.81 19.37 17.05
C GLY A 45 -10.10 18.50 16.01
N ILE A 46 -8.78 18.31 16.14
CA ILE A 46 -7.98 17.44 15.29
C ILE A 46 -7.51 16.25 16.13
N CYS A 47 -7.69 15.04 15.59
CA CYS A 47 -7.13 13.83 16.15
C CYS A 47 -6.05 13.28 15.21
N GLN A 48 -4.87 12.98 15.77
CA GLN A 48 -3.77 12.33 15.09
C GLN A 48 -3.47 10.98 15.73
N VAL A 49 -3.48 9.92 14.93
CA VAL A 49 -3.06 8.58 15.33
C VAL A 49 -1.73 8.28 14.66
N SER A 50 -0.66 8.15 15.44
CA SER A 50 0.67 7.81 14.94
C SER A 50 1.05 6.41 15.38
N LEU A 51 1.57 5.62 14.45
CA LEU A 51 2.01 4.27 14.63
C LEU A 51 3.47 4.16 14.23
N SER A 52 4.30 3.69 15.15
CA SER A 52 5.74 3.48 14.93
C SER A 52 6.07 2.02 15.13
N THR A 53 6.40 1.30 14.05
CA THR A 53 6.76 -0.12 14.06
C THR A 53 8.28 -0.25 13.90
N PRO A 54 9.03 -0.61 14.95
CA PRO A 54 10.49 -0.74 14.89
C PRO A 54 10.92 -2.03 14.16
N ASP A 55 12.05 -2.00 13.44
CA ASP A 55 12.68 -3.21 12.90
C ASP A 55 13.33 -3.99 14.07
N PRO A 56 12.94 -5.26 14.31
CA PRO A 56 13.52 -6.06 15.39
C PRO A 56 15.02 -6.35 15.18
N ARG A 57 15.56 -6.08 13.98
CA ARG A 57 16.96 -6.32 13.63
C ARG A 57 17.82 -5.05 13.58
N ASP A 58 17.23 -3.86 13.68
CA ASP A 58 17.95 -2.57 13.64
C ASP A 58 17.07 -1.45 14.20
N ASP A 59 17.42 -0.94 15.37
CA ASP A 59 16.70 0.10 16.10
C ASP A 59 16.60 1.45 15.36
N ARG A 60 17.46 1.67 14.37
CA ARG A 60 17.42 2.87 13.51
C ARG A 60 16.33 2.78 12.43
N ARG A 61 15.77 1.59 12.20
CA ARG A 61 14.77 1.34 11.16
C ARG A 61 13.37 1.27 11.75
N LYS A 62 12.42 1.98 11.13
CA LYS A 62 11.01 1.92 11.52
C LYS A 62 10.07 2.38 10.42
N TRP A 63 8.91 1.72 10.33
CA TRP A 63 7.76 2.28 9.63
C TRP A 63 7.05 3.26 10.54
N ILE A 64 6.63 4.37 9.96
CA ILE A 64 5.78 5.35 10.63
C ILE A 64 4.54 5.55 9.77
N THR A 65 3.38 5.31 10.35
CA THR A 65 2.09 5.62 9.76
C THR A 65 1.44 6.70 10.62
N THR A 66 1.02 7.80 10.01
CA THR A 66 0.33 8.89 10.71
C THR A 66 -1.02 9.11 10.06
N ILE A 67 -2.10 8.99 10.83
CA ILE A 67 -3.46 9.20 10.38
C ILE A 67 -3.97 10.49 11.04
N GLY A 68 -4.19 11.53 10.26
CA GLY A 68 -4.84 12.76 10.72
C GLY A 68 -6.35 12.65 10.47
N ILE A 69 -7.16 13.09 11.43
CA ILE A 69 -8.61 13.16 11.36
C ILE A 69 -9.00 14.55 11.85
N GLY A 70 -9.70 15.32 11.02
CA GLY A 70 -10.16 16.67 11.35
C GLY A 70 -11.59 16.90 10.92
N GLU A 71 -12.23 17.93 11.49
CA GLU A 71 -13.55 18.37 11.04
C GLU A 71 -13.42 19.30 9.82
N LYS A 72 -14.23 19.01 8.79
CA LYS A 72 -14.41 19.84 7.61
C LYS A 72 -15.53 20.84 7.89
N THR A 73 -15.15 22.09 8.14
CA THR A 73 -16.10 23.22 8.16
C THR A 73 -16.29 23.80 6.75
N PRO A 74 -17.49 24.25 6.35
CA PRO A 74 -18.72 24.42 7.15
C PRO A 74 -19.76 23.27 6.98
N THR A 75 -19.48 22.21 6.22
CA THR A 75 -20.48 21.18 5.88
C THR A 75 -20.60 20.03 6.89
N GLY A 76 -19.83 20.04 7.99
CA GLY A 76 -19.93 19.05 9.07
C GLY A 76 -19.39 17.66 8.71
N GLY A 77 -18.64 17.53 7.61
CA GLY A 77 -17.94 16.28 7.28
C GLY A 77 -16.67 16.12 8.11
N ARG A 78 -16.14 14.89 8.25
CA ARG A 78 -14.76 14.68 8.74
C ARG A 78 -13.83 14.45 7.55
N GLU A 79 -12.67 15.08 7.54
CA GLU A 79 -11.58 14.81 6.60
C GLU A 79 -10.53 13.95 7.31
N PHE A 80 -9.87 13.08 6.56
CA PHE A 80 -8.74 12.34 7.08
C PHE A 80 -7.61 12.27 6.06
N SER A 81 -6.40 12.15 6.58
CA SER A 81 -5.18 11.98 5.80
C SER A 81 -4.39 10.81 6.37
N VAL A 82 -3.76 10.03 5.50
CA VAL A 82 -2.82 8.98 5.93
C VAL A 82 -1.47 9.32 5.35
N SER A 83 -0.46 9.44 6.22
CA SER A 83 0.92 9.65 5.84
C SER A 83 1.77 8.44 6.20
N LEU A 84 2.67 8.09 5.30
CA LEU A 84 3.43 6.85 5.32
C LEU A 84 4.91 7.17 5.13
N ASP A 85 5.74 6.82 6.12
CA ASP A 85 7.19 7.05 6.10
C ASP A 85 8.00 5.81 6.51
N PHE A 86 9.18 5.64 5.91
CA PHE A 86 10.22 4.71 6.40
C PHE A 86 11.41 5.49 6.95
N LYS A 87 11.76 5.32 8.22
CA LYS A 87 12.99 5.90 8.79
C LYS A 87 14.11 4.88 8.84
N GLY A 88 15.33 5.31 8.53
CA GLY A 88 16.56 4.51 8.63
C GLY A 88 17.09 4.02 7.27
N PRO A 89 18.28 3.40 7.25
CA PRO A 89 18.86 2.87 6.02
C PRO A 89 18.03 1.66 5.54
N ALA A 90 17.43 1.75 4.34
CA ALA A 90 16.61 0.67 3.81
C ALA A 90 17.47 -0.51 3.31
N PRO A 91 17.33 -1.71 3.90
CA PRO A 91 18.17 -2.86 3.60
C PRO A 91 17.76 -3.50 2.26
N LYS A 92 18.60 -4.41 1.73
CA LYS A 92 18.22 -5.24 0.58
C LYS A 92 17.00 -6.13 0.90
N ARG A 93 16.93 -6.64 2.13
CA ARG A 93 15.80 -7.39 2.67
C ARG A 93 15.30 -6.70 3.91
N LEU A 94 14.06 -6.25 3.87
CA LEU A 94 13.40 -5.67 5.02
C LEU A 94 12.50 -6.73 5.63
N PHE A 95 12.72 -7.11 6.89
CA PHE A 95 11.88 -8.10 7.59
C PHE A 95 10.77 -7.43 8.41
N LEU A 96 10.74 -6.10 8.36
CA LEU A 96 9.77 -5.25 9.01
C LEU A 96 8.56 -5.05 8.08
N ASN A 97 7.39 -5.47 8.54
CA ASN A 97 6.15 -5.31 7.77
C ASN A 97 5.52 -3.94 8.03
N PRO A 98 5.01 -3.27 7.00
CA PRO A 98 4.18 -2.09 7.21
C PRO A 98 2.88 -2.48 7.93
N PRO A 99 2.35 -1.59 8.78
CA PRO A 99 1.09 -1.84 9.47
C PRO A 99 -0.10 -2.07 8.53
N LEU A 100 -0.89 -3.12 8.82
CA LEU A 100 -2.08 -3.45 8.04
C LEU A 100 -3.26 -2.47 8.22
N VAL A 101 -3.15 -1.50 9.14
CA VAL A 101 -4.19 -0.48 9.32
C VAL A 101 -4.44 0.33 8.05
N VAL A 102 -3.39 0.55 7.25
CA VAL A 102 -3.47 1.27 5.98
C VAL A 102 -4.34 0.50 4.99
N ASP A 103 -4.15 -0.82 4.91
CA ASP A 103 -4.96 -1.70 4.09
C ASP A 103 -6.42 -1.74 4.56
N GLN A 104 -6.66 -1.84 5.87
CA GLN A 104 -8.02 -1.83 6.43
C GLN A 104 -8.76 -0.52 6.16
N ILE A 105 -8.06 0.62 6.27
CA ILE A 105 -8.59 1.93 5.91
C ILE A 105 -8.86 1.98 4.40
N ALA A 106 -7.93 1.52 3.58
CA ALA A 106 -8.12 1.57 2.13
C ALA A 106 -9.28 0.67 1.67
N GLN A 107 -9.46 -0.52 2.23
CA GLN A 107 -10.61 -1.36 1.92
C GLN A 107 -11.95 -0.74 2.34
N ALA A 108 -11.95 0.04 3.42
CA ALA A 108 -13.15 0.69 3.93
C ALA A 108 -13.49 2.00 3.21
N PHE A 109 -12.49 2.71 2.66
CA PHE A 109 -12.66 4.10 2.24
C PHE A 109 -11.99 4.47 0.89
N ALA A 110 -11.02 3.71 0.40
CA ALA A 110 -10.30 4.09 -0.81
C ALA A 110 -11.15 3.82 -2.06
N GLU A 111 -11.33 4.87 -2.87
CA GLU A 111 -11.72 4.71 -4.28
C GLU A 111 -10.48 4.30 -5.09
N GLY A 112 -10.69 3.60 -6.21
CA GLY A 112 -9.71 2.82 -6.99
C GLY A 112 -8.47 3.54 -7.55
N LYS A 113 -8.15 4.74 -7.07
CA LYS A 113 -6.92 5.50 -7.38
C LYS A 113 -5.81 5.34 -6.34
N THR A 114 -6.08 4.71 -5.19
CA THR A 114 -5.03 4.48 -4.17
C THR A 114 -4.10 3.34 -4.62
N PRO A 115 -2.79 3.56 -4.72
CA PRO A 115 -1.85 2.54 -5.20
C PRO A 115 -1.84 1.32 -4.27
N GLY A 116 -1.79 0.14 -4.87
CA GLY A 116 -1.72 -1.13 -4.15
C GLY A 116 -3.04 -1.59 -3.53
N VAL A 117 -4.16 -0.87 -3.71
CA VAL A 117 -5.47 -1.32 -3.21
C VAL A 117 -5.99 -2.52 -3.98
N GLN A 118 -5.77 -2.55 -5.29
CA GLN A 118 -6.16 -3.64 -6.18
C GLN A 118 -4.92 -4.34 -6.73
N VAL A 119 -5.12 -5.62 -7.11
CA VAL A 119 -4.19 -6.37 -7.94
C VAL A 119 -4.62 -6.15 -9.38
N SER A 120 -3.81 -5.46 -10.17
CA SER A 120 -4.09 -5.23 -11.59
C SER A 120 -3.52 -6.37 -12.42
N VAL A 121 -4.32 -6.95 -13.31
CA VAL A 121 -3.85 -7.96 -14.26
C VAL A 121 -3.33 -7.26 -15.51
N VAL A 122 -2.13 -7.65 -15.96
CA VAL A 122 -1.55 -7.14 -17.20
C VAL A 122 -2.24 -7.83 -18.38
N GLU A 123 -3.12 -7.10 -19.05
CA GLU A 123 -3.80 -7.58 -20.25
C GLU A 123 -2.99 -7.25 -21.51
N GLU A 124 -2.94 -8.20 -22.44
CA GLU A 124 -2.24 -8.04 -23.73
C GLU A 124 -2.76 -6.86 -24.56
N SER A 125 -4.07 -6.61 -24.48
CA SER A 125 -4.76 -5.47 -25.11
C SER A 125 -4.26 -4.12 -24.63
N ASN A 126 -3.69 -4.04 -23.42
CA ASN A 126 -3.35 -2.81 -22.74
C ASN A 126 -1.83 -2.60 -22.58
N LEU A 127 -0.99 -3.46 -23.16
CA LEU A 127 0.47 -3.39 -23.00
C LEU A 127 1.06 -2.03 -23.42
N THR A 128 0.55 -1.43 -24.49
CA THR A 128 1.00 -0.11 -24.95
C THR A 128 0.66 1.00 -23.95
N LEU A 129 -0.55 0.95 -23.37
CA LEU A 129 -0.98 1.92 -22.35
C LEU A 129 -0.17 1.74 -21.06
N MET A 130 0.10 0.49 -20.69
CA MET A 130 0.97 0.17 -19.56
C MET A 130 2.39 0.71 -19.78
N ALA A 131 2.98 0.51 -20.97
CA ALA A 131 4.30 1.06 -21.30
C ALA A 131 4.34 2.59 -21.11
N GLN A 132 3.35 3.29 -21.66
CA GLN A 132 3.22 4.74 -21.51
C GLN A 132 3.04 5.18 -20.06
N ALA A 133 2.26 4.45 -19.27
CA ALA A 133 2.06 4.73 -17.85
C ALA A 133 3.35 4.51 -17.04
N LEU A 134 4.10 3.45 -17.36
CA LEU A 134 5.38 3.14 -16.71
C LEU A 134 6.48 4.16 -17.05
N GLU A 135 6.40 4.78 -18.22
CA GLU A 135 7.35 5.78 -18.73
C GLU A 135 6.87 7.22 -18.52
N SER A 136 5.75 7.42 -17.83
CA SER A 136 5.21 8.75 -17.58
C SER A 136 6.12 9.54 -16.62
N PRO A 137 6.57 10.75 -16.98
CA PRO A 137 7.39 11.60 -16.12
C PRO A 137 6.71 11.98 -14.80
N GLY A 138 5.38 12.02 -14.76
CA GLY A 138 4.59 12.35 -13.58
C GLY A 138 4.20 11.15 -12.69
N ARG A 139 4.71 9.95 -12.96
CA ARG A 139 4.37 8.77 -12.15
C ARG A 139 4.91 8.91 -10.74
N GLU A 140 4.02 8.98 -9.76
CA GLU A 140 4.41 9.19 -8.35
C GLU A 140 4.79 7.89 -7.61
N TRP A 141 4.30 6.74 -8.08
CA TRP A 141 4.36 5.48 -7.33
C TRP A 141 5.14 4.40 -8.07
N PRO A 142 5.93 3.57 -7.36
CA PRO A 142 6.52 2.38 -7.92
C PRO A 142 5.45 1.37 -8.36
N VAL A 143 5.82 0.54 -9.33
CA VAL A 143 5.02 -0.62 -9.75
C VAL A 143 5.78 -1.89 -9.39
N VAL A 144 5.13 -2.79 -8.67
CA VAL A 144 5.59 -4.15 -8.42
C VAL A 144 4.94 -5.05 -9.45
N LEU A 145 5.71 -5.54 -10.42
CA LEU A 145 5.27 -6.44 -11.46
C LEU A 145 5.63 -7.89 -11.07
N VAL A 146 4.65 -8.79 -11.05
CA VAL A 146 4.82 -10.20 -10.72
C VAL A 146 4.56 -11.05 -11.95
N SER A 147 5.52 -11.88 -12.34
CA SER A 147 5.34 -12.87 -13.41
C SER A 147 4.98 -14.25 -12.86
N PRO A 148 4.21 -15.06 -13.59
CA PRO A 148 3.90 -16.44 -13.21
C PRO A 148 5.14 -17.33 -13.34
N MET A 149 5.17 -18.43 -12.57
CA MET A 149 6.19 -19.46 -12.66
C MET A 149 5.93 -20.35 -13.89
N LYS A 150 6.98 -21.02 -14.40
CA LYS A 150 6.85 -21.94 -15.54
C LYS A 150 5.85 -23.08 -15.29
N ALA A 151 5.76 -23.54 -14.05
CA ALA A 151 4.87 -24.61 -13.63
C ALA A 151 3.44 -24.14 -13.31
N GLY A 152 3.11 -22.87 -13.57
CA GLY A 152 1.87 -22.23 -13.11
C GLY A 152 2.01 -21.61 -11.72
N GLY A 153 1.05 -20.74 -11.37
CA GLY A 153 1.05 -20.00 -10.11
C GLY A 153 2.13 -18.93 -9.97
N TYR A 154 2.20 -18.34 -8.76
CA TYR A 154 3.11 -17.24 -8.44
C TYR A 154 4.08 -17.60 -7.31
N ALA A 155 5.28 -17.01 -7.36
CA ALA A 155 6.33 -17.22 -6.35
C ALA A 155 6.04 -16.50 -5.00
N VAL A 156 4.89 -15.83 -4.89
CA VAL A 156 4.45 -15.06 -3.73
C VAL A 156 2.95 -15.21 -3.52
N ASP A 157 2.53 -15.04 -2.27
CA ASP A 157 1.12 -14.79 -1.94
C ASP A 157 0.76 -13.37 -2.37
N LEU A 158 -0.02 -13.25 -3.45
CA LEU A 158 -0.43 -11.98 -4.03
C LEU A 158 -1.31 -11.16 -3.08
N VAL A 159 -2.21 -11.80 -2.33
CA VAL A 159 -3.15 -11.13 -1.43
C VAL A 159 -2.38 -10.51 -0.27
N LYS A 160 -1.45 -11.28 0.30
CA LYS A 160 -0.57 -10.83 1.38
C LYS A 160 0.36 -9.73 0.90
N LEU A 161 1.01 -9.89 -0.26
CA LEU A 161 1.89 -8.87 -0.81
C LEU A 161 1.13 -7.56 -1.06
N ARG A 162 -0.05 -7.64 -1.69
CA ARG A 162 -0.94 -6.48 -1.91
C ARG A 162 -1.22 -5.74 -0.61
N SER A 163 -1.61 -6.45 0.45
CA SER A 163 -1.93 -5.83 1.75
C SER A 163 -0.77 -5.02 2.35
N ARG A 164 0.47 -5.37 2.02
CA ARG A 164 1.67 -4.66 2.49
C ARG A 164 2.12 -3.53 1.56
N LEU A 165 1.67 -3.54 0.31
CA LEU A 165 2.02 -2.52 -0.69
C LEU A 165 1.02 -1.36 -0.75
N VAL A 166 -0.14 -1.47 -0.07
CA VAL A 166 -1.15 -0.40 -0.05
C VAL A 166 -0.52 0.93 0.36
N GLY A 167 -0.65 1.93 -0.50
CA GLY A 167 -0.10 3.27 -0.29
C GLY A 167 1.40 3.40 -0.54
N TRP A 168 2.07 2.33 -0.96
CA TRP A 168 3.51 2.30 -1.20
C TRP A 168 3.89 1.98 -2.64
N ALA A 169 3.15 1.09 -3.30
CA ALA A 169 3.36 0.72 -4.70
C ALA A 169 2.09 0.09 -5.29
N SER A 170 1.93 0.20 -6.60
CA SER A 170 0.94 -0.59 -7.33
C SER A 170 1.41 -2.03 -7.49
N LEU A 171 0.48 -2.99 -7.50
CA LEU A 171 0.77 -4.40 -7.74
C LEU A 171 0.14 -4.82 -9.07
N GLU A 172 0.99 -5.12 -10.03
CA GLU A 172 0.63 -5.63 -11.35
C GLU A 172 1.06 -7.08 -11.49
N VAL A 173 0.21 -7.90 -12.10
CA VAL A 173 0.42 -9.34 -12.21
C VAL A 173 0.21 -9.78 -13.65
N MET A 174 1.20 -10.47 -14.21
CA MET A 174 1.03 -11.12 -15.52
C MET A 174 0.14 -12.36 -15.36
N PRO A 175 -0.84 -12.57 -16.24
CA PRO A 175 -1.67 -13.76 -16.19
C PRO A 175 -0.85 -15.01 -16.53
N GLU A 176 -1.28 -16.18 -16.04
CA GLU A 176 -0.51 -17.44 -16.17
C GLU A 176 -0.38 -17.90 -17.63
N ASP A 177 -1.34 -17.51 -18.48
CA ASP A 177 -1.41 -17.78 -19.91
C ASP A 177 -0.85 -16.65 -20.78
N ALA A 178 -0.17 -15.66 -20.18
CA ALA A 178 0.38 -14.51 -20.89
C ALA A 178 1.33 -14.88 -22.03
N ASN A 179 1.16 -14.25 -23.20
CA ASN A 179 2.10 -14.35 -24.30
C ASN A 179 3.37 -13.53 -24.04
N PHE A 180 4.40 -14.16 -23.46
CA PHE A 180 5.67 -13.50 -23.14
C PHE A 180 6.39 -12.90 -24.35
N ALA A 181 6.19 -13.45 -25.56
CA ALA A 181 6.78 -12.88 -26.77
C ALA A 181 6.19 -11.50 -27.08
N GLN A 182 4.86 -11.39 -27.04
CA GLN A 182 4.16 -10.12 -27.24
C GLN A 182 4.48 -9.08 -26.16
N ILE A 183 4.59 -9.51 -24.90
CA ILE A 183 5.02 -8.63 -23.80
C ILE A 183 6.43 -8.11 -24.03
N LYS A 184 7.35 -8.95 -24.48
CA LYS A 184 8.74 -8.57 -24.77
C LYS A 184 8.83 -7.57 -25.93
N ASP A 185 7.96 -7.69 -26.92
CA ASP A 185 7.93 -6.79 -28.07
C ASP A 185 7.29 -5.44 -27.72
N ALA A 186 6.31 -5.43 -26.80
CA ALA A 186 5.60 -4.22 -26.39
C ALA A 186 6.29 -3.42 -25.26
N LEU A 187 7.03 -4.10 -24.37
CA LEU A 187 7.64 -3.47 -23.20
C LEU A 187 9.17 -3.41 -23.30
N SER A 188 9.76 -2.32 -22.82
CA SER A 188 11.21 -2.22 -22.63
C SER A 188 11.75 -3.33 -21.71
N PRO A 189 13.01 -3.79 -21.87
CA PRO A 189 13.69 -4.68 -20.92
C PRO A 189 13.71 -4.16 -19.48
N LEU A 190 13.50 -2.86 -19.28
CA LEU A 190 13.35 -2.23 -17.97
C LEU A 190 11.96 -2.45 -17.34
N HIS A 191 10.96 -2.91 -18.12
CA HIS A 191 9.56 -2.96 -17.73
C HIS A 191 8.91 -4.36 -17.76
N TYR A 192 9.62 -5.42 -18.15
CA TYR A 192 9.12 -6.80 -18.01
C TYR A 192 9.97 -7.68 -17.09
N CYS A 193 9.38 -8.79 -16.64
CA CYS A 193 10.04 -9.90 -15.94
C CYS A 193 9.32 -11.22 -16.27
N PHE A 194 10.02 -12.36 -16.18
CA PHE A 194 9.49 -13.67 -16.57
C PHE A 194 9.94 -14.77 -15.61
N ASN A 195 9.31 -15.95 -15.70
CA ASN A 195 9.66 -17.16 -14.95
C ASN A 195 9.61 -16.98 -13.42
N GLY A 196 8.51 -16.44 -12.90
CA GLY A 196 8.33 -16.25 -11.46
C GLY A 196 9.18 -15.13 -10.86
N ALA A 197 9.78 -14.29 -11.71
CA ALA A 197 10.49 -13.09 -11.27
C ALA A 197 9.50 -12.01 -10.85
N ILE A 198 9.97 -11.15 -9.95
CA ILE A 198 9.25 -9.96 -9.49
C ILE A 198 10.12 -8.75 -9.77
N LYS A 199 9.53 -7.67 -10.29
CA LYS A 199 10.27 -6.46 -10.61
C LYS A 199 9.66 -5.27 -9.90
N VAL A 200 10.51 -4.46 -9.28
CA VAL A 200 10.11 -3.17 -8.73
C VAL A 200 10.58 -2.09 -9.70
N ILE A 201 9.63 -1.50 -10.41
CA ILE A 201 9.82 -0.45 -11.40
C ILE A 201 9.63 0.90 -10.67
N MET A 202 10.69 1.70 -10.59
CA MET A 202 10.68 2.98 -9.89
C MET A 202 10.22 4.11 -10.82
N PRO A 203 9.57 5.17 -10.30
CA PRO A 203 9.38 6.42 -11.03
C PRO A 203 10.66 6.91 -11.72
N LEU A 204 10.52 7.53 -12.90
CA LEU A 204 11.67 8.00 -13.69
C LEU A 204 12.51 9.05 -12.94
N GLU A 205 11.84 9.92 -12.19
CA GLU A 205 12.47 10.97 -11.38
C GLU A 205 13.05 10.43 -10.05
N SER A 206 12.90 9.12 -9.78
CA SER A 206 13.48 8.52 -8.59
C SER A 206 15.00 8.42 -8.74
N THR A 207 15.72 8.88 -7.72
CA THR A 207 17.16 8.63 -7.59
C THR A 207 17.48 7.17 -7.24
N VAL A 208 16.44 6.37 -6.92
CA VAL A 208 16.56 4.94 -6.64
C VAL A 208 16.41 4.17 -7.94
N GLN A 209 17.45 3.44 -8.36
CA GLN A 209 17.34 2.54 -9.50
C GLN A 209 16.38 1.38 -9.21
N GLY A 210 15.36 1.23 -10.07
CA GLY A 210 14.53 0.03 -10.13
C GLY A 210 15.37 -1.18 -10.49
N GLY A 211 15.01 -2.36 -9.98
CA GLY A 211 15.74 -3.56 -10.32
C GLY A 211 14.91 -4.82 -10.22
N VAL A 212 15.36 -5.83 -10.95
CA VAL A 212 14.78 -7.17 -10.96
C VAL A 212 15.08 -7.85 -9.63
N VAL A 213 14.04 -8.45 -9.03
CA VAL A 213 14.17 -9.44 -7.97
C VAL A 213 14.11 -10.82 -8.66
N MET A 214 15.18 -11.59 -8.47
CA MET A 214 15.55 -12.81 -9.23
C MET A 214 14.48 -13.91 -9.15
N PRO A 215 14.45 -14.86 -10.13
CA PRO A 215 13.34 -15.81 -10.30
C PRO A 215 13.14 -16.73 -9.10
N GLY A 216 11.87 -17.03 -8.82
CA GLY A 216 11.52 -18.12 -7.91
C GLY A 216 12.18 -19.42 -8.35
N ARG A 217 12.86 -20.12 -7.43
CA ARG A 217 13.32 -21.49 -7.69
C ARG A 217 12.09 -22.41 -7.63
N GLU A 218 11.90 -23.24 -8.65
CA GLU A 218 10.88 -24.29 -8.67
C GLU A 218 10.95 -25.12 -7.37
N GLY A 219 9.79 -25.33 -6.71
CA GLY A 219 9.70 -26.04 -5.44
C GLY A 219 9.89 -25.20 -4.17
N GLN A 220 10.11 -23.88 -4.27
CA GLN A 220 10.24 -22.97 -3.12
C GLN A 220 9.08 -21.98 -2.94
N VAL A 221 7.86 -22.36 -3.34
CA VAL A 221 6.65 -21.63 -2.91
C VAL A 221 6.65 -21.59 -1.38
N ASN A 222 6.62 -20.40 -0.78
CA ASN A 222 6.66 -20.14 0.67
C ASN A 222 8.01 -20.31 1.42
N GLN A 223 9.16 -20.53 0.76
CA GLN A 223 10.46 -20.47 1.45
C GLN A 223 10.99 -19.03 1.59
N GLY A 224 10.25 -18.15 2.27
CA GLY A 224 10.76 -16.90 2.85
C GLY A 224 11.42 -15.86 1.91
N PHE A 225 11.34 -16.04 0.59
CA PHE A 225 12.07 -15.26 -0.39
C PHE A 225 11.14 -14.76 -1.51
N ASN A 226 10.76 -13.49 -1.39
CA ASN A 226 10.44 -12.53 -2.46
C ASN A 226 9.82 -11.27 -1.85
N GLU A 227 8.98 -11.45 -0.83
CA GLU A 227 8.27 -10.34 -0.16
C GLU A 227 9.22 -9.37 0.56
N GLN A 228 10.17 -9.87 1.35
CA GLN A 228 11.09 -9.00 2.11
C GLN A 228 12.08 -8.24 1.21
N GLU A 229 12.43 -8.78 0.03
CA GLU A 229 13.24 -8.06 -0.95
C GLU A 229 12.42 -6.97 -1.65
N VAL A 230 11.17 -7.27 -2.02
CA VAL A 230 10.25 -6.26 -2.55
C VAL A 230 10.05 -5.14 -1.55
N LEU A 231 9.74 -5.46 -0.28
CA LEU A 231 9.58 -4.46 0.78
C LEU A 231 10.86 -3.67 1.03
N GLY A 232 12.04 -4.30 0.97
CA GLY A 232 13.32 -3.58 1.08
C GLY A 232 13.54 -2.58 -0.07
N ARG A 233 13.16 -2.93 -1.29
CA ARG A 233 13.23 -2.02 -2.45
C ARG A 233 12.22 -0.88 -2.35
N VAL A 234 10.97 -1.19 -2.00
CA VAL A 234 9.92 -0.20 -1.79
C VAL A 234 10.27 0.73 -0.62
N ALA A 235 10.88 0.22 0.45
CA ALA A 235 11.34 1.02 1.58
C ALA A 235 12.47 2.00 1.21
N LYS A 236 13.33 1.66 0.24
CA LYS A 236 14.33 2.61 -0.31
C LYS A 236 13.64 3.80 -0.97
N PHE A 237 12.56 3.55 -1.70
CA PHE A 237 11.74 4.60 -2.30
C PHE A 237 10.99 5.43 -1.24
N ALA A 238 10.47 4.78 -0.20
CA ALA A 238 9.72 5.37 0.91
C ALA A 238 10.55 6.19 1.93
N ASN A 239 11.87 6.25 1.76
CA ASN A 239 12.75 6.97 2.68
C ASN A 239 12.57 8.49 2.50
N PRO A 240 12.41 9.29 3.57
CA PRO A 240 12.07 10.72 3.54
C PRO A 240 13.06 11.63 2.82
N TYR A 241 14.25 11.16 2.45
CA TYR A 241 15.10 11.87 1.49
C TYR A 241 14.49 11.95 0.08
N HIS A 242 13.39 11.23 -0.17
CA HIS A 242 12.75 11.12 -1.48
C HIS A 242 11.27 11.51 -1.52
N ALA A 243 10.47 11.34 -0.45
CA ALA A 243 9.14 11.97 -0.32
C ALA A 243 8.43 11.64 1.01
N GLN A 244 7.79 12.64 1.62
CA GLN A 244 6.66 12.42 2.54
C GLN A 244 5.41 12.17 1.68
N ARG A 245 4.71 11.06 1.91
CA ARG A 245 3.55 10.69 1.09
C ARG A 245 2.26 10.87 1.87
N GLN A 246 1.25 11.43 1.21
CA GLN A 246 -0.11 11.55 1.73
C GLN A 246 -1.05 10.75 0.82
N LEU A 247 -1.78 9.80 1.41
CA LEU A 247 -2.92 9.18 0.77
C LEU A 247 -4.11 10.12 0.95
N ARG A 248 -4.57 10.69 -0.16
CA ARG A 248 -5.82 11.44 -0.19
C ARG A 248 -6.95 10.44 -0.42
N ILE A 249 -7.78 10.24 0.60
CA ILE A 249 -8.96 9.41 0.50
C ILE A 249 -10.16 10.35 0.56
N GLU A 250 -10.77 10.60 -0.59
CA GLU A 250 -11.96 11.45 -0.67
C GLU A 250 -13.19 10.61 -0.27
N PRO A 251 -13.94 10.99 0.78
CA PRO A 251 -15.17 10.29 1.14
C PRO A 251 -16.25 10.59 0.10
N THR A 252 -16.81 9.55 -0.52
CA THR A 252 -17.89 9.69 -1.50
C THR A 252 -19.08 10.43 -0.87
N LYS A 253 -19.64 11.41 -1.60
CA LYS A 253 -21.05 11.79 -1.38
C LYS A 253 -21.87 10.53 -1.62
N ALA A 254 -22.59 10.04 -0.61
CA ALA A 254 -23.62 9.05 -0.85
C ALA A 254 -24.58 9.66 -1.89
N THR A 255 -24.60 9.11 -3.11
CA THR A 255 -25.70 9.37 -4.03
C THR A 255 -26.94 8.84 -3.31
N PRO A 256 -27.92 9.69 -2.97
CA PRO A 256 -29.17 9.17 -2.44
C PRO A 256 -29.72 8.19 -3.48
N ALA A 257 -30.07 7.00 -3.03
CA ALA A 257 -30.86 6.08 -3.83
C ALA A 257 -32.02 6.90 -4.40
N GLN A 258 -32.15 6.94 -5.72
CA GLN A 258 -33.38 7.43 -6.33
C GLN A 258 -34.46 6.49 -5.84
N ASP A 259 -35.26 6.97 -4.88
CA ASP A 259 -36.48 6.33 -4.47
C ASP A 259 -37.30 6.02 -5.72
N GLY A 260 -37.72 4.76 -5.78
CA GLY A 260 -38.42 4.20 -6.90
C GLY A 260 -39.59 5.06 -7.34
N VAL A 261 -39.71 5.16 -8.65
CA VAL A 261 -40.95 5.49 -9.35
C VAL A 261 -42.08 4.71 -8.69
N ALA A 262 -43.04 5.43 -8.10
CA ALA A 262 -44.28 4.85 -7.60
C ALA A 262 -45.05 4.22 -8.78
N PRO A 263 -45.57 2.98 -8.64
CA PRO A 263 -46.44 2.40 -9.64
C PRO A 263 -47.85 2.97 -9.48
N GLY A 264 -48.33 3.65 -10.53
CA GLY A 264 -49.75 3.80 -10.85
C GLY A 264 -50.64 4.61 -9.91
N ALA A 265 -51.08 5.77 -10.42
CA ALA A 265 -52.45 6.27 -10.27
C ALA A 265 -52.75 7.21 -11.45
#